data_AF-A0A3A8GER6-F1
#
_entry.id   AF-A0A3A8GER6-F1
#
_cell.length_a   1.000
_cell.length_b   1.000
_cell.length_c   1.000
_cell.angle_alpha   90.00
_cell.angle_beta   90.00
_cell.angle_gamma   90.00
#
_symmetry.space_group_name_H-M   'P 1'
#
loop_
_entity.id
_entity.type
_entity.pdbx_description
1 polymer ?
#
loop_
_entity_poly.entity_id
_entity_poly.type
_entity_poly.pdbx_seq_one_letter_code
_entity_poly.pdbx_strand_id
1 'polypeptide(L)'
;MSETAKPLRLEVTQNGLLPDGGEQHRLDRLVVHFKTDGVSLSALSLFSRLRFKVESSAVQAETELLKENIEKLPDREFVLVRWRGDDRPEPISNLKITVEAVYTAEFLCLQEGALLQSEQDATLQDVPHHSPPPPNQDPTKTTLPAAPRPFPRRVLRDGESGPSLIYTFCYNSADKARGGIAWSEAQKDHRFLFEEDEKDKSLRAFRQAHKRALSDRIVRRLNDRFSSFGRSLVSETSEPDYDNVRVEVKDALSLSIVKSVGSLLLVEEAGGAVQPLADLIDQDAEVALRLSYPHCYQFPYGSIMKSPWVFELEVPDGKDGKTRKAKVDLGFQDGCTRKLLVPWKDYLNQRVTFRVIYRVPERADIVVFNDSFNVYNLGLITTAPVITEIVSAAQKASPRDVEATSSIPVSFALPISPNRSASVAVTFPFTLSFNTRTFPNLAEYFAVAPSVSLIAGNASTSSAEEDANVRLALGVGVNLARAFHFGYAWAPSDGGRYILLGISIPDLLPLLKKGE
;
A
#
# COMPACT_ATOMS: atom_id res chain seq x y z
N MET A 1 -26.58 12.49 19.78
CA MET A 1 -25.95 11.25 20.26
C MET A 1 -24.90 10.88 19.23
N SER A 2 -23.61 10.99 19.59
CA SER A 2 -22.49 10.66 18.72
C SER A 2 -22.49 9.15 18.50
N GLU A 3 -22.71 8.68 17.26
CA GLU A 3 -22.38 7.30 16.92
C GLU A 3 -20.90 7.09 17.25
N THR A 4 -20.61 6.24 18.23
CA THR A 4 -19.24 5.82 18.53
C THR A 4 -18.72 5.09 17.30
N ALA A 5 -17.74 5.69 16.62
CA ALA A 5 -17.12 5.13 15.43
C ALA A 5 -16.69 3.68 15.68
N LYS A 6 -17.18 2.74 14.85
CA LYS A 6 -16.87 1.32 14.98
C LYS A 6 -15.39 1.08 14.64
N PRO A 7 -14.64 0.31 15.45
CA PRO A 7 -13.24 0.03 15.16
C PRO A 7 -13.09 -0.83 13.90
N LEU A 8 -12.13 -0.46 13.05
CA LEU A 8 -11.75 -1.22 11.88
C LEU A 8 -10.62 -2.19 12.25
N ARG A 9 -10.78 -3.48 11.91
CA ARG A 9 -9.78 -4.53 12.17
C ARG A 9 -9.12 -4.88 10.85
N LEU A 10 -7.79 -4.77 10.80
CA LEU A 10 -6.97 -5.16 9.66
C LEU A 10 -6.19 -6.43 10.02
N GLU A 11 -6.38 -7.50 9.25
CA GLU A 11 -5.54 -8.69 9.40
C GLU A 11 -4.16 -8.43 8.79
N VAL A 12 -3.11 -8.89 9.49
CA VAL A 12 -1.73 -8.68 9.09
C VAL A 12 -1.17 -9.95 8.45
N THR A 13 -0.57 -9.80 7.28
CA THR A 13 0.21 -10.85 6.60
C THR A 13 1.72 -10.60 6.78
N GLN A 14 2.54 -11.64 6.61
CA GLN A 14 4.01 -11.48 6.67
C GLN A 14 4.51 -10.48 5.62
N ASN A 15 5.32 -9.51 6.06
CA ASN A 15 5.82 -8.39 5.25
C ASN A 15 4.71 -7.43 4.74
N GLY A 16 3.59 -7.38 5.47
CA GLY A 16 2.45 -6.53 5.13
C GLY A 16 2.72 -5.04 5.29
N LEU A 17 2.07 -4.27 4.42
CA LEU A 17 2.02 -2.81 4.45
C LEU A 17 0.69 -2.34 5.04
N LEU A 18 0.75 -1.60 6.14
CA LEU A 18 -0.44 -1.10 6.81
C LEU A 18 -0.41 0.42 6.90
N PRO A 19 -1.53 1.13 6.70
CA PRO A 19 -1.60 2.56 6.97
C PRO A 19 -1.61 2.82 8.48
N ASP A 20 -0.86 3.82 8.93
CA ASP A 20 -0.94 4.39 10.29
C ASP A 20 -2.29 5.09 10.53
N GLY A 21 -2.98 5.42 9.44
CA GLY A 21 -4.25 6.11 9.50
C GLY A 21 -4.55 6.81 8.19
N GLY A 22 -5.59 7.62 8.25
CA GLY A 22 -6.05 8.50 7.20
C GLY A 22 -6.82 9.66 7.79
N GLU A 23 -7.49 10.45 6.96
CA GLU A 23 -8.26 11.60 7.43
C GLU A 23 -9.30 11.26 8.52
N GLN A 24 -9.86 10.05 8.46
CA GLN A 24 -10.98 9.61 9.30
C GLN A 24 -10.61 8.49 10.27
N HIS A 25 -9.40 7.95 10.17
CA HIS A 25 -8.98 6.77 10.94
C HIS A 25 -7.57 6.96 11.47
N ARG A 26 -7.32 6.50 12.70
CA ARG A 26 -5.98 6.42 13.25
C ARG A 26 -5.76 5.01 13.78
N LEU A 27 -4.58 4.45 13.53
CA LEU A 27 -4.15 3.21 14.13
C LEU A 27 -4.06 3.44 15.65
N ASP A 28 -4.93 2.77 16.40
CA ASP A 28 -5.02 2.92 17.86
C ASP A 28 -4.14 1.91 18.60
N ARG A 29 -4.16 0.65 18.16
CA ARG A 29 -3.50 -0.45 18.86
C ARG A 29 -3.18 -1.61 17.94
N LEU A 30 -2.11 -2.32 18.27
CA LEU A 30 -1.78 -3.61 17.68
C LEU A 30 -2.19 -4.71 18.65
N VAL A 31 -2.96 -5.67 18.14
CA VAL A 31 -3.53 -6.75 18.94
C VAL A 31 -3.22 -8.11 18.33
N VAL A 32 -3.09 -9.11 19.18
CA VAL A 32 -3.16 -10.52 18.79
C VAL A 32 -4.59 -10.98 19.03
N HIS A 33 -5.22 -11.52 18.01
CA HIS A 33 -6.55 -12.09 18.10
C HIS A 33 -6.45 -13.63 18.08
N PHE A 34 -6.93 -14.28 19.14
CA PHE A 34 -6.90 -15.73 19.25
C PHE A 34 -8.17 -16.32 18.62
N LYS A 35 -8.04 -16.86 17.39
CA LYS A 35 -9.13 -17.53 16.67
C LYS A 35 -9.69 -18.69 17.49
N THR A 36 -11.02 -18.85 17.44
CA THR A 36 -11.78 -19.84 18.22
C THR A 36 -11.97 -21.16 17.47
N ASP A 37 -11.27 -21.37 16.37
CA ASP A 37 -11.34 -22.64 15.66
C ASP A 37 -10.67 -23.73 16.48
N GLY A 38 -11.26 -24.94 16.47
CA GLY A 38 -10.83 -26.04 17.32
C GLY A 38 -9.35 -26.37 17.17
N VAL A 39 -8.77 -26.17 15.98
CA VAL A 39 -7.36 -26.41 15.68
C VAL A 39 -6.44 -25.44 16.44
N SER A 40 -6.72 -24.13 16.41
CA SER A 40 -5.92 -23.13 17.11
C SER A 40 -5.96 -23.31 18.62
N LEU A 41 -7.12 -23.66 19.17
CA LEU A 41 -7.26 -23.91 20.60
C LEU A 41 -6.49 -25.15 21.06
N SER A 42 -6.49 -26.23 20.26
CA SER A 42 -5.66 -27.40 20.52
C SER A 42 -4.17 -27.08 20.45
N ALA A 43 -3.73 -26.23 19.52
CA ALA A 43 -2.32 -25.81 19.44
C ALA A 43 -1.89 -24.98 20.66
N LEU A 44 -2.74 -24.06 21.13
CA LEU A 44 -2.48 -23.27 22.34
C LEU A 44 -2.35 -24.14 23.60
N SER A 45 -2.98 -25.32 23.62
CA SER A 45 -2.92 -26.22 24.77
C SER A 45 -1.51 -26.70 25.11
N LEU A 46 -0.61 -26.72 24.12
CA LEU A 46 0.77 -27.19 24.22
C LEU A 46 1.69 -26.20 24.98
N PHE A 47 1.25 -24.94 25.14
CA PHE A 47 2.08 -23.87 25.68
C PHE A 47 1.57 -23.41 27.05
N SER A 48 2.49 -23.12 27.98
CA SER A 48 2.15 -22.58 29.30
C SER A 48 1.94 -21.07 29.26
N ARG A 49 2.71 -20.38 28.42
CA ARG A 49 2.67 -18.93 28.24
C ARG A 49 3.20 -18.52 26.87
N LEU A 50 2.80 -17.31 26.47
CA LEU A 50 3.24 -16.64 25.27
C LEU A 50 3.87 -15.30 25.67
N ARG A 51 5.10 -15.05 25.21
CA ARG A 51 5.78 -13.77 25.37
C ARG A 51 5.84 -13.09 24.03
N PHE A 52 5.31 -11.87 23.96
CA PHE A 52 5.33 -11.07 22.77
C PHE A 52 6.29 -9.91 22.96
N LYS A 53 7.16 -9.73 21.98
CA LYS A 53 8.12 -8.63 21.93
C LYS A 53 7.89 -7.81 20.68
N VAL A 54 7.59 -6.54 20.83
CA VAL A 54 7.36 -5.59 19.74
C VAL A 54 8.54 -4.62 19.71
N GLU A 55 9.24 -4.59 18.59
CA GLU A 55 10.46 -3.79 18.39
C GLU A 55 10.33 -2.92 17.14
N SER A 56 10.56 -1.62 17.29
CA SER A 56 10.78 -0.64 16.23
C SER A 56 11.78 0.43 16.70
N SER A 57 12.10 1.41 15.85
CA SER A 57 12.92 2.58 16.21
C SER A 57 12.29 3.43 17.33
N ALA A 58 10.98 3.33 17.53
CA ALA A 58 10.20 4.16 18.45
C ALA A 58 9.52 3.36 19.57
N VAL A 59 9.25 2.08 19.36
CA VAL A 59 8.49 1.21 20.27
C VAL A 59 9.34 0.01 20.65
N GLN A 60 9.57 -0.15 21.94
CA GLN A 60 10.05 -1.40 22.52
C GLN A 60 9.09 -1.78 23.63
N ALA A 61 8.29 -2.82 23.38
CA ALA A 61 7.33 -3.34 24.32
C ALA A 61 7.51 -4.85 24.45
N GLU A 62 7.46 -5.34 25.67
CA GLU A 62 7.48 -6.76 25.97
C GLU A 62 6.34 -7.07 26.91
N THR A 63 5.56 -8.09 26.57
CA THR A 63 4.36 -8.46 27.29
C THR A 63 4.23 -9.97 27.34
N GLU A 64 3.70 -10.47 28.44
CA GLU A 64 3.55 -11.89 28.72
C GLU A 64 2.09 -12.23 28.96
N LEU A 65 1.64 -13.33 28.37
CA LEU A 65 0.29 -13.84 28.50
C LEU A 65 0.32 -15.31 28.90
N LEU A 66 -0.16 -15.60 30.11
CA LEU A 66 -0.36 -16.97 30.58
C LEU A 66 -1.53 -17.62 29.83
N LYS A 67 -1.42 -18.92 29.53
CA LYS A 67 -2.46 -19.69 28.81
C LYS A 67 -3.84 -19.56 29.46
N GLU A 68 -3.91 -19.65 30.79
CA GLU A 68 -5.14 -19.56 31.58
C GLU A 68 -5.87 -18.20 31.48
N ASN A 69 -5.17 -17.15 31.03
CA ASN A 69 -5.74 -15.82 30.89
C ASN A 69 -6.26 -15.55 29.48
N ILE A 70 -5.92 -16.39 28.49
CA ILE A 70 -6.38 -16.24 27.10
C ILE A 70 -7.91 -16.28 27.03
N GLU A 71 -8.55 -17.19 27.77
CA GLU A 71 -10.01 -17.33 27.78
C GLU A 71 -10.73 -16.15 28.46
N LYS A 72 -10.03 -15.40 29.31
CA LYS A 72 -10.57 -14.25 30.05
C LYS A 72 -10.45 -12.95 29.25
N LEU A 73 -9.80 -12.97 28.07
CA LEU A 73 -9.59 -11.78 27.26
C LEU A 73 -10.91 -11.33 26.61
N PRO A 74 -11.23 -10.01 26.64
CA PRO A 74 -12.38 -9.47 25.93
C PRO A 74 -12.21 -9.68 24.43
N ASP A 75 -13.22 -10.24 23.76
CA ASP A 75 -13.18 -10.63 22.34
C ASP A 75 -11.98 -11.52 21.96
N ARG A 76 -11.31 -12.14 22.93
CA ARG A 76 -10.03 -12.86 22.73
C ARG A 76 -8.95 -12.00 22.07
N GLU A 77 -8.97 -10.70 22.32
CA GLU A 77 -7.95 -9.75 21.86
C GLU A 77 -6.94 -9.47 22.97
N PHE A 78 -5.67 -9.66 22.68
CA PHE A 78 -4.57 -9.24 23.54
C PHE A 78 -3.84 -8.04 22.94
N VAL A 79 -3.82 -6.92 23.66
CA VAL A 79 -3.16 -5.70 23.20
C VAL A 79 -1.66 -5.83 23.39
N LEU A 80 -0.91 -5.84 22.29
CA LEU A 80 0.55 -5.88 22.33
C LEU A 80 1.13 -4.49 22.63
N VAL A 81 0.62 -3.49 21.94
CA VAL A 81 1.03 -2.10 22.12
C VAL A 81 -0.12 -1.16 21.73
N ARG A 82 -0.26 -0.07 22.48
CA ARG A 82 -1.09 1.06 22.05
C ARG A 82 -0.25 1.92 21.11
N TRP A 83 -0.72 2.03 19.89
CA TRP A 83 -0.07 2.75 18.83
C TRP A 83 -0.45 4.22 18.93
N ARG A 84 0.31 4.99 19.71
CA ARG A 84 0.23 6.44 19.67
C ARG A 84 1.17 6.87 18.57
N GLY A 85 0.66 6.90 17.33
CA GLY A 85 1.40 7.23 16.10
C GLY A 85 2.57 8.15 16.42
N ASP A 86 3.77 7.59 16.31
CA ASP A 86 4.99 8.15 16.89
C ASP A 86 5.22 9.58 16.37
N ASP A 87 5.43 10.55 17.27
CA ASP A 87 5.60 11.99 16.99
C ASP A 87 6.83 12.30 16.13
N ARG A 88 7.65 11.29 15.81
CA ARG A 88 8.81 11.45 14.95
C ARG A 88 8.41 11.57 13.47
N PRO A 89 9.12 12.40 12.69
CA PRO A 89 8.81 12.72 11.29
C PRO A 89 9.08 11.57 10.30
N GLU A 90 9.45 10.37 10.78
CA GLU A 90 9.71 9.22 9.91
C GLU A 90 8.42 8.78 9.20
N PRO A 91 8.40 8.73 7.86
CA PRO A 91 7.17 8.45 7.11
C PRO A 91 6.79 6.95 7.12
N ILE A 92 7.70 6.06 7.57
CA ILE A 92 7.42 4.63 7.81
C ILE A 92 8.02 4.23 9.15
N SER A 93 7.28 3.42 9.91
CA SER A 93 7.82 2.67 11.04
C SER A 93 7.87 1.18 10.72
N ASN A 94 9.08 0.62 10.70
CA ASN A 94 9.28 -0.82 10.58
C ASN A 94 9.12 -1.47 11.95
N LEU A 95 8.24 -2.46 12.02
CA LEU A 95 7.87 -3.14 13.25
C LEU A 95 8.20 -4.62 13.13
N LYS A 96 8.91 -5.14 14.13
CA LYS A 96 9.15 -6.55 14.31
C LYS A 96 8.39 -7.03 15.54
N ILE A 97 7.44 -7.94 15.34
CA ILE A 97 6.71 -8.61 16.40
C ILE A 97 7.28 -10.02 16.51
N THR A 98 7.93 -10.31 17.63
CA THR A 98 8.41 -11.64 17.96
C THR A 98 7.44 -12.28 18.94
N VAL A 99 7.08 -13.54 18.71
CA VAL A 99 6.37 -14.37 19.67
C VAL A 99 7.29 -15.49 20.13
N GLU A 100 7.37 -15.68 21.44
CA GLU A 100 8.08 -16.77 22.09
C GLU A 100 7.06 -17.57 22.89
N ALA A 101 6.84 -18.82 22.49
CA ALA A 101 5.89 -19.72 23.13
C ALA A 101 6.65 -20.75 23.96
N VAL A 102 6.29 -20.91 25.23
CA VAL A 102 6.94 -21.84 26.16
C VAL A 102 6.10 -23.10 26.28
N TYR A 103 6.69 -24.27 26.06
CA TYR A 103 5.96 -25.53 26.20
C TYR A 103 5.53 -25.81 27.65
N THR A 104 4.38 -26.46 27.81
CA THR A 104 3.96 -26.97 29.13
C THR A 104 4.83 -28.14 29.57
N ALA A 105 4.98 -28.32 30.88
CA ALA A 105 5.65 -29.49 31.44
C ALA A 105 4.96 -30.81 31.01
N GLU A 106 3.62 -30.81 30.95
CA GLU A 106 2.83 -31.96 30.49
C GLU A 106 3.17 -32.35 29.05
N PHE A 107 3.26 -31.38 28.13
CA PHE A 107 3.64 -31.66 26.75
C PHE A 107 5.07 -32.20 26.66
N LEU A 108 6.03 -31.59 27.38
CA LEU A 108 7.42 -32.06 27.40
C LEU A 108 7.52 -33.48 27.98
N CYS A 109 6.72 -33.80 29.00
CA CYS A 109 6.60 -35.15 29.54
C CYS A 109 6.07 -36.16 28.50
N LEU A 110 5.04 -35.79 27.73
CA LEU A 110 4.53 -36.64 26.64
C LEU A 110 5.59 -36.86 25.55
N GLN A 111 6.36 -35.83 25.19
CA GLN A 111 7.44 -35.96 24.22
C GLN A 111 8.60 -36.81 24.74
N GLU A 112 8.94 -36.69 26.03
CA GLU A 112 9.88 -37.58 26.70
C GLU A 112 9.40 -39.04 26.59
N GLY A 113 8.16 -39.34 26.99
CA GLY A 113 7.60 -40.69 26.87
C GLY A 113 7.65 -41.24 25.45
N ALA A 114 7.31 -40.42 24.45
CA ALA A 114 7.34 -40.83 23.04
C ALA A 114 8.76 -41.02 22.49
N LEU A 115 9.75 -40.26 22.98
CA LEU A 115 11.17 -40.46 22.67
C LEU A 115 11.61 -41.84 23.17
N LEU A 116 11.24 -42.18 24.40
CA LEU A 116 11.58 -43.45 25.03
C LEU A 116 10.94 -44.65 24.34
N GLN A 117 9.69 -44.54 23.92
CA GLN A 117 9.01 -45.60 23.16
C GLN A 117 9.64 -45.79 21.78
N SER A 118 9.93 -44.72 21.04
CA SER A 118 10.56 -44.87 19.72
C SER A 118 11.97 -45.46 19.78
N GLU A 119 12.71 -45.18 20.86
CA GLU A 119 14.00 -45.82 21.11
C GLU A 119 13.84 -47.30 21.47
N GLN A 120 12.73 -47.70 22.10
CA GLN A 120 12.38 -49.11 22.37
C GLN A 120 11.97 -49.88 21.11
N ASP A 121 11.25 -49.24 20.19
CA ASP A 121 10.76 -49.85 18.94
C ASP A 121 11.88 -50.04 17.90
N ALA A 122 12.75 -49.04 17.73
CA ALA A 122 13.91 -49.14 16.83
C ALA A 122 14.82 -50.33 17.21
N THR A 123 14.84 -50.67 18.50
CA THR A 123 15.67 -51.74 19.07
C THR A 123 14.94 -53.08 19.18
N LEU A 124 13.67 -53.16 18.78
CA LEU A 124 12.95 -54.41 18.50
C LEU A 124 13.09 -54.84 17.03
N GLN A 125 13.25 -53.89 16.11
CA GLN A 125 13.53 -54.19 14.69
C GLN A 125 14.99 -54.58 14.42
N ASP A 126 15.93 -54.20 15.30
CA ASP A 126 17.35 -54.56 15.22
C ASP A 126 17.72 -55.88 15.93
N VAL A 127 16.76 -56.79 16.12
CA VAL A 127 17.12 -58.19 16.45
C VAL A 127 17.46 -58.90 15.13
N PRO A 128 18.74 -59.19 14.83
CA PRO A 128 19.03 -60.06 13.71
C PRO A 128 18.46 -61.42 14.10
N HIS A 129 17.50 -61.93 13.34
CA HIS A 129 17.23 -63.36 13.35
C HIS A 129 18.53 -64.05 12.97
N HIS A 130 19.23 -64.59 13.97
CA HIS A 130 20.35 -65.49 13.78
C HIS A 130 19.87 -66.68 12.95
N SER A 131 20.08 -66.59 11.64
CA SER A 131 20.25 -67.78 10.82
C SER A 131 21.64 -68.34 11.18
N PRO A 132 21.78 -69.64 11.46
CA PRO A 132 23.09 -70.21 11.77
C PRO A 132 24.04 -70.04 10.57
N PRO A 133 25.34 -69.78 10.80
CA PRO A 133 26.26 -69.53 9.71
C PRO A 133 26.48 -70.81 8.88
N PRO A 134 26.54 -70.74 7.54
CA PRO A 134 27.08 -71.84 6.77
C PRO A 134 28.58 -71.98 7.04
N PRO A 135 29.11 -73.21 7.21
CA PRO A 135 30.53 -73.41 7.39
C PRO A 135 31.25 -73.23 6.04
N ASN A 136 32.43 -72.61 6.09
CA ASN A 136 33.38 -72.31 5.01
C ASN A 136 33.15 -71.00 4.26
N GLN A 137 33.91 -69.95 4.65
CA GLN A 137 34.60 -69.07 3.71
C GLN A 137 35.73 -68.27 4.39
N ASP A 138 36.84 -68.14 3.65
CA ASP A 138 38.18 -67.69 4.03
C ASP A 138 38.32 -66.19 4.43
N PRO A 139 39.43 -65.81 5.11
CA PRO A 139 39.66 -64.46 5.59
C PRO A 139 40.41 -63.60 4.57
N THR A 140 39.70 -62.83 3.76
CA THR A 140 40.29 -61.69 3.03
C THR A 140 39.52 -60.41 3.37
N LYS A 141 40.17 -59.57 4.20
CA LYS A 141 39.68 -58.28 4.67
C LYS A 141 39.62 -57.26 3.53
N THR A 142 38.41 -56.84 3.17
CA THR A 142 38.16 -55.55 2.52
C THR A 142 37.45 -54.65 3.52
N THR A 143 38.17 -53.65 4.03
CA THR A 143 37.65 -52.68 5.01
C THR A 143 36.76 -51.66 4.29
N LEU A 144 35.44 -51.87 4.32
CA LEU A 144 34.46 -50.81 4.08
C LEU A 144 34.36 -49.90 5.33
N PRO A 145 34.09 -48.59 5.18
CA PRO A 145 34.04 -47.66 6.29
C PRO A 145 32.96 -48.07 7.29
N ALA A 146 33.32 -48.07 8.58
CA ALA A 146 32.43 -48.45 9.67
C ALA A 146 31.16 -47.60 9.62
N ALA A 147 30.01 -48.25 9.47
CA ALA A 147 28.71 -47.67 9.76
C ALA A 147 28.73 -47.07 11.18
N PRO A 148 28.05 -45.94 11.43
CA PRO A 148 27.95 -45.38 12.78
C PRO A 148 27.38 -46.45 13.70
N ARG A 149 28.14 -46.80 14.76
CA ARG A 149 27.76 -47.84 15.71
C ARG A 149 26.41 -47.48 16.35
N PRO A 150 25.44 -48.40 16.43
CA PRO A 150 24.21 -48.15 17.16
C PRO A 150 24.50 -47.98 18.65
N PHE A 151 23.93 -46.94 19.25
CA PHE A 151 24.09 -46.63 20.68
C PHE A 151 23.42 -47.71 21.55
N PRO A 152 24.10 -48.32 22.53
CA PRO A 152 23.46 -49.29 23.42
C PRO A 152 22.60 -48.62 24.51
N ARG A 153 21.38 -49.17 24.64
CA ARG A 153 20.27 -48.92 25.58
C ARG A 153 20.64 -48.78 27.07
N ARG A 154 19.69 -48.20 27.83
CA ARG A 154 19.53 -48.16 29.31
C ARG A 154 20.11 -46.96 30.05
N VAL A 155 19.35 -45.88 30.01
CA VAL A 155 19.14 -44.95 31.13
C VAL A 155 17.65 -44.69 31.08
N LEU A 156 16.90 -45.07 32.11
CA LEU A 156 15.43 -45.14 32.24
C LEU A 156 14.96 -46.57 32.49
N ARG A 157 15.21 -47.05 33.71
CA ARG A 157 14.31 -47.98 34.37
C ARG A 157 13.63 -47.23 35.50
N ASP A 158 12.31 -47.23 35.50
CA ASP A 158 11.53 -47.27 36.72
C ASP A 158 11.71 -48.67 37.32
N GLY A 159 11.84 -48.76 38.64
CA GLY A 159 12.38 -49.93 39.30
C GLY A 159 11.31 -50.78 39.98
N GLU A 160 11.45 -52.10 39.84
CA GLU A 160 11.36 -52.96 41.03
C GLU A 160 12.65 -52.87 41.88
N SER A 161 13.67 -52.11 41.46
CA SER A 161 14.87 -51.80 42.29
C SER A 161 15.61 -50.51 41.89
N GLY A 162 14.89 -49.37 41.89
CA GLY A 162 15.48 -48.03 41.93
C GLY A 162 15.72 -47.35 40.56
N PRO A 163 15.30 -46.08 40.37
CA PRO A 163 15.29 -45.46 39.05
C PRO A 163 16.60 -44.74 38.67
N SER A 164 17.09 -44.99 37.44
CA SER A 164 18.11 -44.15 36.81
C SER A 164 17.45 -43.13 35.88
N LEU A 165 16.90 -42.08 36.50
CA LEU A 165 16.41 -40.86 35.85
C LEU A 165 17.12 -39.68 36.51
N ILE A 166 18.20 -39.18 35.90
CA ILE A 166 18.96 -38.05 36.46
C ILE A 166 18.17 -36.75 36.32
N TYR A 167 17.29 -36.67 35.32
CA TYR A 167 16.35 -35.57 35.11
C TYR A 167 15.16 -36.03 34.23
N THR A 168 13.94 -35.58 34.54
CA THR A 168 12.71 -35.86 33.76
C THR A 168 11.81 -34.62 33.76
N PHE A 169 11.07 -34.41 32.67
CA PHE A 169 10.00 -33.41 32.54
C PHE A 169 8.67 -33.90 33.13
N CYS A 170 8.52 -35.21 33.34
CA CYS A 170 7.34 -35.81 33.96
C CYS A 170 7.34 -35.61 35.47
N TYR A 171 6.99 -34.40 35.92
CA TYR A 171 6.86 -34.08 37.33
C TYR A 171 5.46 -34.43 37.86
N ASN A 172 5.39 -35.30 38.87
CA ASN A 172 4.16 -35.53 39.64
C ASN A 172 4.15 -34.63 40.88
N SER A 173 3.20 -33.69 40.95
CA SER A 173 3.04 -32.78 42.09
C SER A 173 2.60 -33.49 43.38
N ALA A 174 2.00 -34.68 43.27
CA ALA A 174 1.58 -35.49 44.42
C ALA A 174 2.75 -36.15 45.16
N ASP A 175 3.83 -36.53 44.46
CA ASP A 175 4.94 -37.30 45.04
C ASP A 175 6.18 -36.48 45.36
N LYS A 176 6.31 -35.23 44.85
CA LYS A 176 7.46 -34.32 45.04
C LYS A 176 8.86 -34.97 44.87
N ALA A 177 8.95 -36.17 44.32
CA ALA A 177 10.17 -36.94 44.21
C ALA A 177 10.63 -36.92 42.75
N ARG A 178 11.60 -36.05 42.45
CA ARG A 178 12.51 -36.34 41.34
C ARG A 178 13.26 -37.60 41.77
N GLY A 179 13.07 -38.71 41.06
CA GLY A 179 13.63 -40.02 41.43
C GLY A 179 15.05 -39.90 42.00
N GLY A 180 15.30 -40.53 43.15
CA GLY A 180 16.61 -40.48 43.80
C GLY A 180 17.70 -41.03 42.88
N ILE A 181 18.81 -40.29 42.74
CA ILE A 181 19.91 -40.66 41.86
C ILE A 181 20.98 -41.40 42.66
N ALA A 182 21.34 -42.61 42.24
CA ALA A 182 22.52 -43.32 42.74
C ALA A 182 23.80 -42.71 42.11
N TRP A 183 24.27 -41.62 42.70
CA TRP A 183 25.36 -40.78 42.19
C TRP A 183 26.67 -41.54 41.89
N SER A 184 27.04 -42.45 42.78
CA SER A 184 28.24 -43.27 42.66
C SER A 184 28.21 -44.24 41.48
N GLU A 185 27.04 -44.52 40.92
CA GLU A 185 26.86 -45.40 39.75
C GLU A 185 26.73 -44.58 38.47
N ALA A 186 26.01 -43.46 38.50
CA ALA A 186 25.87 -42.56 37.36
C ALA A 186 27.21 -41.96 36.90
N GLN A 187 28.11 -41.60 37.81
CA GLN A 187 29.44 -41.07 37.43
C GLN A 187 30.35 -42.09 36.72
N LYS A 188 30.03 -43.39 36.81
CA LYS A 188 30.85 -44.47 36.23
C LYS A 188 30.43 -44.82 34.80
N ASP A 189 29.29 -44.31 34.32
CA ASP A 189 28.81 -44.56 32.97
C ASP A 189 29.39 -43.53 31.99
N HIS A 190 30.16 -44.04 31.02
CA HIS A 190 30.82 -43.26 29.97
C HIS A 190 29.87 -42.43 29.11
N ARG A 191 28.56 -42.71 29.13
CA ARG A 191 27.52 -41.94 28.43
C ARG A 191 27.11 -40.66 29.17
N PHE A 192 27.51 -40.52 30.43
CA PHE A 192 27.26 -39.35 31.28
C PHE A 192 28.51 -38.51 31.55
N LEU A 193 29.67 -38.94 31.04
CA LEU A 193 30.90 -38.15 31.02
C LEU A 193 30.80 -37.16 29.86
N PHE A 194 30.68 -35.87 30.17
CA PHE A 194 30.74 -34.81 29.17
C PHE A 194 32.21 -34.48 28.86
N GLU A 195 32.55 -34.29 27.59
CA GLU A 195 33.90 -33.88 27.13
C GLU A 195 34.23 -32.41 27.45
N GLU A 196 33.38 -31.70 28.18
CA GLU A 196 33.67 -30.31 28.60
C GLU A 196 34.56 -30.33 29.86
N ASP A 197 35.69 -29.60 29.77
CA ASP A 197 36.68 -29.46 30.84
C ASP A 197 36.02 -29.10 32.19
N GLU A 198 36.07 -30.08 33.10
CA GLU A 198 35.50 -30.03 34.43
C GLU A 198 36.05 -28.86 35.25
N LYS A 199 35.31 -27.75 35.36
CA LYS A 199 35.58 -26.74 36.40
C LYS A 199 34.64 -26.79 37.60
N ASP A 200 33.56 -27.59 37.56
CA ASP A 200 32.73 -27.80 38.75
C ASP A 200 31.99 -29.17 38.73
N LYS A 201 32.39 -30.09 39.62
CA LYS A 201 31.81 -31.44 39.80
C LYS A 201 30.55 -31.43 40.67
N SER A 202 29.87 -30.30 40.80
CA SER A 202 28.69 -30.18 41.66
C SER A 202 27.50 -30.98 41.11
N LEU A 203 26.70 -31.58 42.00
CA LEU A 203 25.44 -32.27 41.66
C LEU A 203 24.50 -31.39 40.82
N ARG A 204 24.59 -30.07 41.04
CA ARG A 204 23.83 -29.05 40.32
C ARG A 204 24.27 -28.95 38.86
N ALA A 205 25.57 -28.84 38.59
CA ALA A 205 26.12 -28.75 37.23
C ALA A 205 25.79 -30.01 36.40
N PHE A 206 25.92 -31.19 37.00
CA PHE A 206 25.62 -32.45 36.31
C PHE A 206 24.12 -32.65 36.00
N ARG A 207 23.23 -32.26 36.93
CA ARG A 207 21.79 -32.25 36.67
C ARG A 207 21.43 -31.28 35.55
N GLN A 208 22.07 -30.11 35.52
CA GLN A 208 21.88 -29.10 34.48
C GLN A 208 22.34 -29.60 33.10
N ALA A 209 23.48 -30.29 33.02
CA ALA A 209 23.97 -30.89 31.78
C ALA A 209 23.04 -31.99 31.24
N HIS A 210 22.55 -32.89 32.10
CA HIS A 210 21.59 -33.95 31.71
C HIS A 210 20.26 -33.40 31.21
N LYS A 211 19.76 -32.43 31.94
CA LYS A 211 18.56 -31.69 31.62
C LYS A 211 18.68 -31.02 30.25
N ARG A 212 19.80 -30.35 29.97
CA ARG A 212 20.07 -29.75 28.66
C ARG A 212 20.14 -30.79 27.56
N ALA A 213 20.84 -31.91 27.78
CA ALA A 213 20.93 -33.00 26.80
C ALA A 213 19.57 -33.63 26.46
N LEU A 214 18.70 -33.86 27.45
CA LEU A 214 17.34 -34.37 27.22
C LEU A 214 16.50 -33.35 26.42
N SER A 215 16.60 -32.08 26.78
CA SER A 215 15.92 -30.98 26.09
C SER A 215 16.35 -30.90 24.63
N ASP A 216 17.65 -30.98 24.35
CA ASP A 216 18.20 -30.96 23.00
C ASP A 216 17.67 -32.12 22.15
N ARG A 217 17.52 -33.32 22.72
CA ARG A 217 16.94 -34.48 22.01
C ARG A 217 15.47 -34.27 21.67
N ILE A 218 14.69 -33.77 22.63
CA ILE A 218 13.27 -33.45 22.41
C ILE A 218 13.15 -32.37 21.33
N VAL A 219 13.97 -31.31 21.39
CA VAL A 219 13.99 -30.24 20.39
C VAL A 219 14.35 -30.77 19.00
N ARG A 220 15.39 -31.61 18.87
CA ARG A 220 15.74 -32.24 17.59
C ARG A 220 14.57 -33.03 17.02
N ARG A 221 13.96 -33.91 17.84
CA ARG A 221 12.79 -34.70 17.43
C ARG A 221 11.62 -33.81 16.98
N LEU A 222 11.33 -32.74 17.71
CA LEU A 222 10.26 -31.81 17.37
C LEU A 222 10.54 -31.10 16.04
N ASN A 223 11.76 -30.60 15.83
CA ASN A 223 12.17 -29.97 14.58
C ASN A 223 12.16 -30.97 13.40
N ASP A 224 12.55 -32.23 13.62
CA ASP A 224 12.57 -33.28 12.59
C ASP A 224 11.15 -33.68 12.18
N ARG A 225 10.23 -33.81 13.15
CA ARG A 225 8.83 -34.23 12.90
C ARG A 225 7.96 -33.08 12.44
N PHE A 226 8.23 -31.87 12.93
CA PHE A 226 7.39 -30.71 12.70
C PHE A 226 8.25 -29.50 12.33
N SER A 227 8.82 -29.55 11.12
CA SER A 227 9.66 -28.49 10.57
C SER A 227 8.98 -27.10 10.50
N SER A 228 7.65 -27.06 10.64
CA SER A 228 6.85 -25.83 10.69
C SER A 228 6.86 -25.11 12.04
N PHE A 229 7.21 -25.78 13.14
CA PHE A 229 7.51 -25.11 14.39
C PHE A 229 8.94 -24.61 14.26
N GLY A 230 9.12 -23.30 14.09
CA GLY A 230 10.45 -22.69 13.93
C GLY A 230 11.46 -23.22 14.96
N ARG A 231 12.74 -23.24 14.58
CA ARG A 231 13.87 -23.80 15.35
C ARG A 231 13.68 -23.55 16.86
N SER A 232 13.33 -24.59 17.62
CA SER A 232 13.11 -24.43 19.06
C SER A 232 14.43 -24.09 19.76
N LEU A 233 14.37 -23.24 20.78
CA LEU A 233 15.51 -22.74 21.53
C LEU A 233 15.47 -23.31 22.96
N VAL A 234 16.64 -23.65 23.48
CA VAL A 234 16.83 -24.26 24.79
C VAL A 234 17.48 -23.21 25.70
N SER A 235 16.75 -22.72 26.69
CA SER A 235 17.22 -21.69 27.64
C SER A 235 17.33 -22.25 29.07
N GLU A 236 18.33 -21.81 29.83
CA GLU A 236 18.61 -22.29 31.19
C GLU A 236 17.92 -21.47 32.29
N THR A 237 16.92 -20.65 31.95
CA THR A 237 16.36 -19.64 32.87
C THR A 237 15.64 -20.21 34.09
N SER A 238 15.87 -19.56 35.24
CA SER A 238 15.29 -19.84 36.55
C SER A 238 13.90 -19.20 36.73
N GLU A 239 12.84 -19.94 36.45
CA GLU A 239 11.51 -19.62 36.96
C GLU A 239 11.16 -20.56 38.14
N PRO A 240 10.53 -20.06 39.21
CA PRO A 240 10.27 -20.83 40.42
C PRO A 240 9.29 -22.00 40.23
N ASP A 241 8.47 -21.95 39.16
CA ASP A 241 7.49 -23.00 38.85
C ASP A 241 8.01 -24.00 37.79
N TYR A 242 9.20 -23.74 37.24
CA TYR A 242 9.94 -24.64 36.35
C TYR A 242 11.42 -24.57 36.70
N ASP A 243 11.88 -25.33 37.70
CA ASP A 243 13.32 -25.53 37.99
C ASP A 243 14.14 -26.10 36.79
N ASN A 244 13.47 -26.27 35.64
CA ASN A 244 13.68 -26.83 34.31
C ASN A 244 14.44 -26.00 33.26
N VAL A 245 14.72 -26.58 32.09
CA VAL A 245 15.31 -25.92 30.91
C VAL A 245 14.07 -25.52 30.14
N ARG A 246 14.01 -24.27 29.74
CA ARG A 246 12.88 -23.72 29.01
C ARG A 246 13.06 -24.08 27.54
N VAL A 247 12.14 -24.88 27.01
CA VAL A 247 12.04 -25.12 25.58
C VAL A 247 11.02 -24.14 25.02
N GLU A 248 11.48 -23.23 24.17
CA GLU A 248 10.64 -22.21 23.57
C GLU A 248 10.68 -22.27 22.04
N VAL A 249 9.55 -21.98 21.43
CA VAL A 249 9.44 -21.78 19.98
C VAL A 249 9.36 -20.30 19.72
N LYS A 250 10.23 -19.81 18.83
CA LYS A 250 10.30 -18.42 18.46
C LYS A 250 9.90 -18.24 17.01
N ASP A 251 8.97 -17.31 16.78
CA ASP A 251 8.64 -16.83 15.45
C ASP A 251 8.64 -15.30 15.43
N ALA A 252 8.85 -14.72 14.25
CA ALA A 252 8.89 -13.28 14.08
C ALA A 252 8.11 -12.85 12.84
N LEU A 253 7.21 -11.91 13.04
CA LEU A 253 6.49 -11.19 12.02
C LEU A 253 7.15 -9.82 11.83
N SER A 254 7.51 -9.50 10.60
CA SER A 254 7.93 -8.14 10.23
C SER A 254 6.83 -7.47 9.40
N LEU A 255 6.52 -6.22 9.70
CA LEU A 255 5.55 -5.40 8.98
C LEU A 255 6.01 -3.93 8.96
N SER A 256 5.43 -3.15 8.05
CA SER A 256 5.74 -1.73 7.90
C SER A 256 4.46 -0.90 8.02
N ILE A 257 4.47 0.08 8.92
CA ILE A 257 3.38 1.03 9.14
C ILE A 257 3.69 2.32 8.38
N VAL A 258 2.86 2.62 7.37
CA VAL A 258 2.95 3.78 6.49
C VAL A 258 2.26 4.96 7.15
N LYS A 259 3.05 5.95 7.61
CA LYS A 259 2.53 7.20 8.18
C LYS A 259 2.22 8.25 7.11
N SER A 260 2.98 8.24 6.02
CA SER A 260 2.84 9.18 4.91
C SER A 260 3.29 8.55 3.60
N VAL A 261 2.46 8.60 2.56
CA VAL A 261 2.78 8.00 1.26
C VAL A 261 3.78 8.86 0.46
N GLY A 262 3.75 10.18 0.63
CA GLY A 262 4.59 11.10 -0.13
C GLY A 262 3.92 12.44 -0.40
N SER A 263 4.24 13.04 -1.55
CA SER A 263 3.65 14.30 -2.02
C SER A 263 3.46 14.27 -3.53
N LEU A 264 2.50 15.04 -4.03
CA LEU A 264 2.38 15.30 -5.45
C LEU A 264 3.37 16.37 -5.88
N LEU A 265 3.88 16.22 -7.10
CA LEU A 265 4.82 17.11 -7.73
C LEU A 265 4.34 17.46 -9.13
N LEU A 266 4.58 18.71 -9.52
CA LEU A 266 4.44 19.17 -10.89
C LEU A 266 5.78 18.96 -11.61
N VAL A 267 5.72 18.31 -12.76
CA VAL A 267 6.86 18.10 -13.66
C VAL A 267 6.59 18.96 -14.91
N GLU A 268 7.29 20.08 -15.03
CA GLU A 268 7.17 20.95 -16.21
C GLU A 268 8.18 20.51 -17.29
N GLU A 269 7.70 20.29 -18.52
CA GLU A 269 8.50 19.73 -19.64
C GLU A 269 9.60 20.66 -20.20
N ALA A 270 9.79 21.88 -19.68
CA ALA A 270 10.85 22.78 -20.14
C ALA A 270 11.92 23.02 -19.05
N GLY A 271 12.90 22.11 -18.93
CA GLY A 271 14.18 22.41 -18.26
C GLY A 271 14.40 21.83 -16.85
N GLY A 272 13.56 20.91 -16.37
CA GLY A 272 13.98 19.89 -15.39
C GLY A 272 13.79 20.19 -13.90
N ALA A 273 13.04 21.22 -13.51
CA ALA A 273 12.72 21.47 -12.10
C ALA A 273 11.42 20.76 -11.70
N VAL A 274 11.55 19.66 -10.96
CA VAL A 274 10.41 19.03 -10.27
C VAL A 274 10.04 19.89 -9.06
N GLN A 275 8.84 20.44 -9.04
CA GLN A 275 8.36 21.32 -7.97
C GLN A 275 7.20 20.68 -7.20
N PRO A 276 6.95 21.07 -5.93
CA PRO A 276 5.71 20.75 -5.23
C PRO A 276 4.50 21.10 -6.10
N LEU A 277 3.46 20.28 -6.04
CA LEU A 277 2.24 20.56 -6.79
C LEU A 277 1.69 21.95 -6.42
N ALA A 278 1.39 22.75 -7.43
CA ALA A 278 0.71 24.02 -7.24
C ALA A 278 -0.80 23.82 -7.12
N ASP A 279 -1.49 24.74 -6.45
CA ASP A 279 -2.97 24.78 -6.35
C ASP A 279 -3.67 24.80 -7.72
N LEU A 280 -2.91 25.12 -8.77
CA LEU A 280 -3.35 25.24 -10.14
C LEU A 280 -2.34 24.57 -11.07
N ILE A 281 -2.82 23.73 -11.98
CA ILE A 281 -2.01 23.12 -13.04
C ILE A 281 -2.60 23.43 -14.42
N ASP A 282 -1.72 23.37 -15.42
CA ASP A 282 -2.11 23.40 -16.82
C ASP A 282 -2.66 22.03 -17.27
N GLN A 283 -3.51 22.02 -18.30
CA GLN A 283 -4.11 20.81 -18.85
C GLN A 283 -3.10 19.86 -19.50
N ASP A 284 -1.97 20.40 -19.97
CA ASP A 284 -0.88 19.63 -20.57
C ASP A 284 0.24 19.36 -19.55
N ALA A 285 0.03 19.68 -18.28
CA ALA A 285 1.03 19.45 -17.24
C ALA A 285 1.22 17.96 -16.92
N GLU A 286 2.46 17.58 -16.62
CA GLU A 286 2.73 16.28 -16.03
C GLU A 286 2.69 16.37 -14.50
N VAL A 287 1.83 15.56 -13.90
CA VAL A 287 1.77 15.42 -12.43
C VAL A 287 2.29 14.05 -12.04
N ALA A 288 3.11 14.03 -11.00
CA ALA A 288 3.67 12.80 -10.48
C ALA A 288 3.53 12.69 -8.97
N LEU A 289 3.30 11.47 -8.49
CA LEU A 289 3.40 11.12 -7.08
C LEU A 289 4.84 10.72 -6.78
N ARG A 290 5.49 11.45 -5.88
CA ARG A 290 6.78 11.05 -5.33
C ARG A 290 6.56 10.31 -4.02
N LEU A 291 6.89 9.03 -4.03
CA LEU A 291 6.90 8.22 -2.81
C LEU A 291 8.07 8.67 -1.93
N SER A 292 7.87 8.75 -0.61
CA SER A 292 8.95 9.15 0.29
C SER A 292 10.09 8.13 0.31
N TYR A 293 11.31 8.57 0.57
CA TYR A 293 12.55 7.80 0.41
C TYR A 293 12.54 6.38 1.02
N PRO A 294 12.05 6.13 2.25
CA PRO A 294 11.99 4.77 2.79
C PRO A 294 10.97 3.89 2.06
N HIS A 295 9.90 4.44 1.48
CA HIS A 295 8.93 3.66 0.68
C HIS A 295 9.57 3.18 -0.61
N CYS A 296 10.35 4.06 -1.22
CA CYS A 296 10.98 3.79 -2.50
C CYS A 296 12.01 2.66 -2.48
N TYR A 297 12.80 2.57 -1.41
CA TYR A 297 13.89 1.59 -1.30
C TYR A 297 13.51 0.30 -0.54
N GLN A 298 12.46 0.33 0.30
CA GLN A 298 12.05 -0.84 1.09
C GLN A 298 10.93 -1.66 0.43
N PHE A 299 10.28 -1.15 -0.63
CA PHE A 299 9.29 -1.94 -1.37
C PHE A 299 9.89 -2.61 -2.59
N PRO A 300 9.71 -3.95 -2.75
CA PRO A 300 9.86 -4.56 -4.05
C PRO A 300 8.90 -3.84 -5.00
N TYR A 301 9.44 -3.33 -6.12
CA TYR A 301 8.72 -2.56 -7.12
C TYR A 301 7.35 -3.19 -7.42
N GLY A 302 6.26 -2.57 -6.94
CA GLY A 302 4.88 -2.97 -7.25
C GLY A 302 3.94 -3.27 -6.08
N SER A 303 4.38 -3.34 -4.82
CA SER A 303 3.49 -3.72 -3.70
C SER A 303 2.41 -2.69 -3.37
N ILE A 304 2.74 -1.38 -3.32
CA ILE A 304 1.74 -0.29 -3.15
C ILE A 304 0.92 -0.05 -4.43
N MET A 305 1.35 -0.62 -5.55
CA MET A 305 0.65 -0.51 -6.85
C MET A 305 -0.41 -1.60 -7.02
N LYS A 306 -0.55 -2.48 -6.03
CA LYS A 306 -1.48 -3.60 -6.02
C LYS A 306 -2.49 -3.43 -4.90
N SER A 307 -3.64 -4.09 -5.08
CA SER A 307 -4.62 -4.28 -4.00
C SER A 307 -3.90 -4.78 -2.73
N PRO A 308 -4.19 -4.19 -1.56
CA PRO A 308 -5.35 -3.33 -1.23
C PRO A 308 -5.17 -1.83 -1.52
N TRP A 309 -4.03 -1.37 -2.04
CA TRP A 309 -3.80 0.05 -2.31
C TRP A 309 -4.42 0.47 -3.64
N VAL A 310 -5.11 1.61 -3.66
CA VAL A 310 -5.82 2.16 -4.82
C VAL A 310 -5.54 3.67 -4.93
N PHE A 311 -5.41 4.15 -6.16
CA PHE A 311 -5.23 5.57 -6.49
C PHE A 311 -6.48 6.05 -7.22
N GLU A 312 -7.06 7.16 -6.77
CA GLU A 312 -8.32 7.68 -7.29
C GLU A 312 -8.28 9.21 -7.43
N LEU A 313 -9.01 9.75 -8.40
CA LEU A 313 -9.41 11.15 -8.44
C LEU A 313 -10.84 11.26 -7.96
N GLU A 314 -11.07 12.19 -7.05
CA GLU A 314 -12.37 12.63 -6.63
C GLU A 314 -12.65 14.01 -7.21
N VAL A 315 -13.80 14.14 -7.86
CA VAL A 315 -14.21 15.34 -8.57
C VAL A 315 -15.63 15.71 -8.17
N PRO A 316 -15.92 16.98 -7.84
CA PRO A 316 -17.28 17.41 -7.55
C PRO A 316 -18.16 17.33 -8.80
N ASP A 317 -19.27 16.60 -8.67
CA ASP A 317 -20.26 16.35 -9.71
C ASP A 317 -21.36 17.43 -9.61
N GLY A 318 -21.04 18.64 -10.07
CA GLY A 318 -21.98 19.76 -10.18
C GLY A 318 -22.58 20.26 -8.85
N LYS A 319 -23.76 20.89 -8.95
CA LYS A 319 -24.43 21.64 -7.86
C LYS A 319 -25.00 20.76 -6.74
N ASP A 320 -25.05 19.44 -6.92
CA ASP A 320 -25.69 18.52 -5.98
C ASP A 320 -24.75 18.07 -4.84
N GLY A 321 -23.49 18.54 -4.83
CA GLY A 321 -22.49 18.20 -3.81
C GLY A 321 -22.03 16.75 -3.84
N LYS A 322 -22.46 15.96 -4.83
CA LYS A 322 -21.99 14.60 -5.07
C LYS A 322 -20.59 14.63 -5.66
N THR A 323 -19.80 13.58 -5.46
CA THR A 323 -18.48 13.45 -6.07
C THR A 323 -18.40 12.23 -6.98
N ARG A 324 -17.79 12.40 -8.14
CA ARG A 324 -17.42 11.33 -9.06
C ARG A 324 -16.02 10.85 -8.71
N LYS A 325 -15.85 9.54 -8.60
CA LYS A 325 -14.54 8.91 -8.39
C LYS A 325 -14.08 8.21 -9.65
N ALA A 326 -12.82 8.43 -10.03
CA ALA A 326 -12.18 7.79 -11.16
C ALA A 326 -10.88 7.12 -10.69
N LYS A 327 -10.66 5.86 -11.05
CA LYS A 327 -9.40 5.18 -10.75
C LYS A 327 -8.27 5.80 -11.57
N VAL A 328 -7.11 5.99 -10.95
CA VAL A 328 -5.90 6.50 -11.60
C VAL A 328 -4.92 5.38 -11.81
N ASP A 329 -4.44 5.27 -13.04
CA ASP A 329 -3.29 4.43 -13.36
C ASP A 329 -2.00 5.25 -13.25
N LEU A 330 -0.94 4.58 -12.80
CA LEU A 330 0.35 5.21 -12.52
C LEU A 330 1.41 4.69 -13.50
N GLY A 331 2.02 5.61 -14.24
CA GLY A 331 3.14 5.36 -15.14
C GLY A 331 4.48 5.39 -14.41
N PHE A 332 5.47 4.69 -14.97
CA PHE A 332 6.87 4.79 -14.51
C PHE A 332 7.51 6.06 -15.06
N GLN A 333 8.22 6.80 -14.20
CA GLN A 333 9.05 7.93 -14.60
C GLN A 333 10.50 7.65 -14.22
N ASP A 334 10.85 7.75 -12.94
CA ASP A 334 12.18 7.42 -12.40
C ASP A 334 12.11 7.01 -10.93
N GLY A 335 12.95 6.07 -10.50
CA GLY A 335 13.15 5.70 -9.08
C GLY A 335 11.86 5.62 -8.25
N CYS A 336 11.66 6.65 -7.41
CA CYS A 336 10.56 6.80 -6.43
C CYS A 336 9.33 7.56 -6.94
N THR A 337 9.39 8.04 -8.18
CA THR A 337 8.39 8.93 -8.77
C THR A 337 7.51 8.13 -9.74
N ARG A 338 6.20 8.36 -9.67
CA ARG A 338 5.20 7.71 -10.53
C ARG A 338 4.32 8.77 -11.16
N LYS A 339 4.29 8.81 -12.49
CA LYS A 339 3.48 9.76 -13.24
C LYS A 339 2.01 9.36 -13.16
N LEU A 340 1.11 10.31 -12.95
CA LEU A 340 -0.33 10.05 -13.00
C LEU A 340 -0.75 10.03 -14.47
N LEU A 341 -1.31 8.91 -14.94
CA LEU A 341 -1.78 8.76 -16.32
C LEU A 341 -3.22 9.26 -16.44
N VAL A 342 -3.39 10.57 -16.34
CA VAL A 342 -4.70 11.22 -16.36
C VAL A 342 -4.77 12.21 -17.52
N PRO A 343 -5.78 12.13 -18.40
CA PRO A 343 -6.06 13.18 -19.36
C PRO A 343 -6.68 14.39 -18.65
N TRP A 344 -5.86 15.36 -18.23
CA TRP A 344 -6.34 16.51 -17.44
C TRP A 344 -7.39 17.36 -18.18
N LYS A 345 -7.41 17.33 -19.52
CA LYS A 345 -8.41 17.98 -20.38
C LYS A 345 -9.86 17.62 -20.02
N ASP A 346 -10.09 16.42 -19.49
CA ASP A 346 -11.42 15.96 -19.07
C ASP A 346 -11.92 16.65 -17.78
N TYR A 347 -11.03 17.36 -17.08
CA TYR A 347 -11.27 17.99 -15.78
C TYR A 347 -11.07 19.51 -15.81
N LEU A 348 -11.07 20.13 -17.00
CA LEU A 348 -10.94 21.58 -17.16
C LEU A 348 -11.96 22.36 -16.31
N ASN A 349 -11.46 23.42 -15.68
CA ASN A 349 -12.21 24.32 -14.80
C ASN A 349 -12.86 23.58 -13.60
N GLN A 350 -12.26 22.47 -13.16
CA GLN A 350 -12.69 21.73 -11.98
C GLN A 350 -11.57 21.64 -10.96
N ARG A 351 -11.96 21.64 -9.68
CA ARG A 351 -11.09 21.24 -8.58
C ARG A 351 -11.10 19.72 -8.47
N VAL A 352 -9.93 19.12 -8.64
CA VAL A 352 -9.75 17.67 -8.55
C VAL A 352 -9.00 17.36 -7.25
N THR A 353 -9.37 16.28 -6.60
CA THR A 353 -8.66 15.77 -5.42
C THR A 353 -8.09 14.40 -5.74
N PHE A 354 -6.76 14.29 -5.77
CA PHE A 354 -6.09 13.01 -5.86
C PHE A 354 -6.08 12.34 -4.49
N ARG A 355 -6.32 11.03 -4.45
CA ARG A 355 -6.43 10.24 -3.22
C ARG A 355 -5.66 8.94 -3.34
N VAL A 356 -4.89 8.62 -2.29
CA VAL A 356 -4.32 7.29 -2.07
C VAL A 356 -5.13 6.60 -0.99
N ILE A 357 -5.66 5.43 -1.32
CA ILE A 357 -6.64 4.72 -0.51
C ILE A 357 -6.12 3.32 -0.19
N TYR A 358 -6.27 2.93 1.07
CA TYR A 358 -6.14 1.53 1.50
C TYR A 358 -7.53 0.92 1.59
N ARG A 359 -7.85 0.01 0.66
CA ARG A 359 -9.15 -0.64 0.56
C ARG A 359 -9.26 -1.80 1.52
N VAL A 360 -10.28 -1.74 2.37
CA VAL A 360 -10.57 -2.81 3.33
C VAL A 360 -11.78 -3.59 2.82
N PRO A 361 -11.63 -4.87 2.46
CA PRO A 361 -12.75 -5.66 1.93
C PRO A 361 -13.97 -5.57 2.84
N GLU A 362 -15.13 -5.31 2.24
CA GLU A 362 -16.44 -5.26 2.93
C GLU A 362 -16.55 -4.20 4.04
N ARG A 363 -15.63 -3.22 4.10
CA ARG A 363 -15.61 -2.15 5.10
C ARG A 363 -15.30 -0.79 4.47
N ALA A 364 -15.19 0.23 5.33
CA ALA A 364 -14.85 1.60 4.90
C ALA A 364 -13.39 1.68 4.43
N ASP A 365 -13.18 2.39 3.32
CA ASP A 365 -11.89 2.69 2.73
C ASP A 365 -11.11 3.70 3.60
N ILE A 366 -9.80 3.48 3.80
CA ILE A 366 -8.94 4.41 4.55
C ILE A 366 -8.22 5.34 3.57
N VAL A 367 -8.41 6.65 3.72
CA VAL A 367 -7.79 7.69 2.88
C VAL A 367 -6.46 8.12 3.47
N VAL A 368 -5.36 7.59 2.94
CA VAL A 368 -4.03 7.74 3.55
C VAL A 368 -3.34 9.04 3.12
N PHE A 369 -3.64 9.49 1.91
CA PHE A 369 -3.12 10.74 1.37
C PHE A 369 -4.17 11.35 0.44
N ASN A 370 -4.31 12.66 0.49
CA ASN A 370 -5.03 13.41 -0.52
C ASN A 370 -4.37 14.77 -0.77
N ASP A 371 -4.60 15.28 -1.97
CA ASP A 371 -4.15 16.60 -2.36
C ASP A 371 -5.08 17.14 -3.45
N SER A 372 -5.37 18.44 -3.40
CA SER A 372 -6.40 19.06 -4.24
C SER A 372 -5.86 20.24 -5.03
N PHE A 373 -6.12 20.23 -6.32
CA PHE A 373 -5.64 21.26 -7.26
C PHE A 373 -6.70 21.54 -8.32
N ASN A 374 -6.58 22.66 -9.01
CA ASN A 374 -7.46 23.06 -10.08
C ASN A 374 -6.78 22.86 -11.43
N VAL A 375 -7.54 22.38 -12.41
CA VAL A 375 -7.05 22.21 -13.77
C VAL A 375 -7.60 23.32 -14.65
N TYR A 376 -6.71 24.02 -15.35
CA TYR A 376 -7.07 25.07 -16.30
C TYR A 376 -6.31 24.89 -17.61
N ASN A 377 -6.82 25.49 -18.68
CA ASN A 377 -6.06 25.65 -19.92
C ASN A 377 -5.24 26.95 -19.82
N LEU A 378 -3.93 26.84 -19.62
CA LEU A 378 -3.03 27.98 -19.47
C LEU A 378 -2.27 28.26 -20.78
N GLY A 379 -1.72 29.46 -20.89
CA GLY A 379 -0.95 29.86 -22.05
C GLY A 379 -1.83 30.45 -23.15
N LEU A 380 -1.35 30.33 -24.40
CA LEU A 380 -1.99 30.93 -25.56
C LEU A 380 -3.19 30.08 -26.01
N ILE A 381 -4.38 30.69 -25.97
CA ILE A 381 -5.62 30.10 -26.43
C ILE A 381 -5.93 30.67 -27.81
N THR A 382 -6.06 29.78 -28.80
CA THR A 382 -6.40 30.18 -30.16
C THR A 382 -7.61 29.42 -30.66
N THR A 383 -8.59 30.11 -31.23
CA THR A 383 -9.73 29.46 -31.90
C THR A 383 -9.96 30.04 -33.29
N ALA A 384 -10.28 29.15 -34.23
CA ALA A 384 -10.69 29.53 -35.58
C ALA A 384 -12.18 29.19 -35.79
N PRO A 385 -12.95 30.05 -36.47
CA PRO A 385 -14.37 29.78 -36.69
C PRO A 385 -14.55 28.56 -37.59
N VAL A 386 -15.58 27.74 -37.33
CA VAL A 386 -15.98 26.54 -38.10
C VAL A 386 -14.99 25.35 -38.03
N ILE A 387 -13.68 25.57 -38.24
CA ILE A 387 -12.67 24.51 -38.21
C ILE A 387 -12.60 23.86 -36.83
N THR A 388 -12.57 24.71 -35.80
CA THR A 388 -12.46 24.27 -34.41
C THR A 388 -13.64 23.41 -33.99
N GLU A 389 -14.85 23.72 -34.46
CA GLU A 389 -16.06 22.92 -34.17
C GLU A 389 -16.06 21.57 -34.89
N ILE A 390 -15.56 21.51 -36.12
CA ILE A 390 -15.42 20.26 -36.88
C ILE A 390 -14.37 19.36 -36.21
N VAL A 391 -13.23 19.94 -35.84
CA VAL A 391 -12.14 19.21 -35.16
C VAL A 391 -12.59 18.75 -33.77
N SER A 392 -13.29 19.58 -33.00
CA SER A 392 -13.79 19.21 -31.68
C SER A 392 -14.87 18.13 -31.74
N ALA A 393 -15.77 18.19 -32.74
CA ALA A 393 -16.75 17.14 -33.01
C ALA A 393 -16.08 15.81 -33.42
N ALA A 394 -15.03 15.86 -34.23
CA ALA A 394 -14.28 14.68 -34.66
C ALA A 394 -13.42 14.07 -33.54
N GLN A 395 -12.84 14.88 -32.66
CA GLN A 395 -11.94 14.46 -31.58
C GLN A 395 -12.65 14.21 -30.25
N LYS A 396 -13.98 14.40 -30.17
CA LYS A 396 -14.77 14.31 -28.92
C LYS A 396 -14.20 15.20 -27.81
N ALA A 397 -13.76 16.40 -28.16
CA ALA A 397 -13.21 17.34 -27.19
C ALA A 397 -14.27 17.71 -26.13
N SER A 398 -13.81 18.03 -24.92
CA SER A 398 -14.69 18.43 -23.83
C SER A 398 -15.44 19.73 -24.19
N PRO A 399 -16.76 19.82 -23.93
CA PRO A 399 -17.50 21.08 -24.12
C PRO A 399 -16.98 22.25 -23.27
N ARG A 400 -16.14 21.96 -22.26
CA ARG A 400 -15.53 22.96 -21.37
C ARG A 400 -14.20 23.50 -21.88
N ASP A 401 -13.67 22.91 -22.94
CA ASP A 401 -12.44 23.37 -23.56
C ASP A 401 -12.69 24.63 -24.38
N VAL A 402 -12.06 25.73 -23.98
CA VAL A 402 -12.18 27.02 -24.66
C VAL A 402 -11.58 26.94 -26.05
N GLU A 403 -10.53 26.14 -26.25
CA GLU A 403 -9.93 25.93 -27.56
C GLU A 403 -10.83 25.15 -28.52
N ALA A 404 -11.82 24.41 -28.01
CA ALA A 404 -12.71 23.56 -28.80
C ALA A 404 -14.04 24.23 -29.19
N THR A 405 -14.29 25.46 -28.72
CA THR A 405 -15.57 26.16 -28.85
C THR A 405 -15.43 27.43 -29.68
N SER A 406 -16.23 27.57 -30.74
CA SER A 406 -16.24 28.73 -31.62
C SER A 406 -17.56 29.51 -31.51
N SER A 407 -17.55 30.79 -31.89
CA SER A 407 -18.75 31.62 -31.91
C SER A 407 -18.70 32.55 -33.12
N ILE A 408 -19.85 32.77 -33.77
CA ILE A 408 -19.98 33.69 -34.90
C ILE A 408 -20.79 34.91 -34.44
N PRO A 409 -20.16 36.09 -34.27
CA PRO A 409 -20.87 37.31 -33.89
C PRO A 409 -21.70 37.87 -35.04
N VAL A 410 -22.94 38.25 -34.71
CA VAL A 410 -23.78 39.10 -35.56
C VAL A 410 -23.67 40.52 -35.04
N SER A 411 -23.23 41.43 -35.91
CA SER A 411 -22.88 42.80 -35.55
C SER A 411 -23.66 43.82 -36.35
N PHE A 412 -23.93 44.97 -35.74
CA PHE A 412 -24.27 46.19 -36.46
C PHE A 412 -22.97 46.83 -36.97
N ALA A 413 -22.91 47.07 -38.27
CA ALA A 413 -21.83 47.79 -38.93
C ALA A 413 -22.22 49.26 -39.08
N LEU A 414 -21.59 50.11 -38.28
CA LEU A 414 -21.74 51.56 -38.33
C LEU A 414 -20.68 52.15 -39.27
N PRO A 415 -21.06 52.71 -40.43
CA PRO A 415 -20.10 53.30 -41.34
C PRO A 415 -19.48 54.55 -40.72
N ILE A 416 -18.17 54.70 -40.90
CA ILE A 416 -17.43 55.90 -40.49
C ILE A 416 -17.56 57.00 -41.56
N SER A 417 -17.82 56.62 -42.81
CA SER A 417 -18.00 57.56 -43.92
C SER A 417 -19.45 58.07 -43.98
N PRO A 418 -19.68 59.39 -44.14
CA PRO A 418 -21.00 60.01 -44.05
C PRO A 418 -22.00 59.62 -45.15
N ASN A 419 -21.53 59.03 -46.26
CA ASN A 419 -22.37 58.66 -47.41
C ASN A 419 -22.83 57.20 -47.40
N ARG A 420 -22.88 56.54 -46.23
CA ARG A 420 -23.26 55.13 -46.12
C ARG A 420 -24.24 54.94 -44.97
N SER A 421 -25.21 54.04 -45.15
CA SER A 421 -26.17 53.68 -44.10
C SER A 421 -25.63 52.55 -43.21
N ALA A 422 -26.04 52.55 -41.95
CA ALA A 422 -25.80 51.43 -41.04
C ALA A 422 -26.29 50.11 -41.65
N SER A 423 -25.52 49.05 -41.43
CA SER A 423 -25.67 47.77 -42.12
C SER A 423 -25.55 46.61 -41.12
N VAL A 424 -25.96 45.40 -41.49
CA VAL A 424 -25.79 44.20 -40.66
C VAL A 424 -24.53 43.48 -41.11
N ALA A 425 -23.76 42.94 -40.18
CA ALA A 425 -22.52 42.21 -40.45
C ALA A 425 -22.51 40.85 -39.75
N VAL A 426 -22.13 39.81 -40.48
CA VAL A 426 -21.77 38.51 -39.91
C VAL A 426 -20.26 38.42 -39.87
N THR A 427 -19.69 38.24 -38.68
CA THR A 427 -18.23 38.27 -38.47
C THR A 427 -17.72 36.88 -38.14
N PHE A 428 -16.60 36.51 -38.74
CA PHE A 428 -15.88 35.26 -38.52
C PHE A 428 -14.54 35.60 -37.83
N PRO A 429 -14.51 35.66 -36.49
CA PRO A 429 -13.32 36.03 -35.75
C PRO A 429 -12.40 34.82 -35.53
N PHE A 430 -11.11 35.00 -35.79
CA PHE A 430 -10.04 34.17 -35.24
C PHE A 430 -9.72 34.74 -33.87
N THR A 431 -9.92 34.01 -32.78
CA THR A 431 -9.67 34.57 -31.45
C THR A 431 -8.30 34.16 -30.93
N LEU A 432 -7.58 35.13 -30.38
CA LEU A 432 -6.31 34.97 -29.71
C LEU A 432 -6.45 35.52 -28.30
N SER A 433 -6.28 34.67 -27.30
CA SER A 433 -6.24 35.08 -25.91
C SER A 433 -5.16 34.33 -25.14
N PHE A 434 -4.95 34.70 -23.88
CA PHE A 434 -3.93 34.14 -23.05
C PHE A 434 -4.45 33.94 -21.62
N ASN A 435 -4.36 32.72 -21.10
CA ASN A 435 -4.64 32.43 -19.70
C ASN A 435 -3.33 32.40 -18.92
N THR A 436 -3.30 33.09 -17.79
CA THR A 436 -2.13 33.11 -16.90
C THR A 436 -2.47 32.47 -15.57
N ARG A 437 -1.48 32.07 -14.76
CA ARG A 437 -1.73 31.59 -13.40
C ARG A 437 -2.45 32.63 -12.52
N THR A 438 -2.23 33.92 -12.77
CA THR A 438 -2.89 35.02 -12.03
C THR A 438 -4.32 35.27 -12.51
N PHE A 439 -4.56 35.11 -13.81
CA PHE A 439 -5.87 35.26 -14.45
C PHE A 439 -6.18 34.02 -15.30
N PRO A 440 -6.63 32.92 -14.66
CA PRO A 440 -6.75 31.61 -15.31
C PRO A 440 -7.91 31.52 -16.30
N ASN A 441 -8.87 32.44 -16.24
CA ASN A 441 -10.02 32.51 -17.14
C ASN A 441 -10.00 33.77 -18.02
N LEU A 442 -8.85 34.42 -18.21
CA LEU A 442 -8.77 35.66 -18.99
C LEU A 442 -9.33 35.49 -20.42
N ALA A 443 -9.13 34.32 -21.03
CA ALA A 443 -9.66 33.96 -22.34
C ALA A 443 -11.18 33.90 -22.43
N GLU A 444 -11.88 33.66 -21.32
CA GLU A 444 -13.35 33.74 -21.28
C GLU A 444 -13.82 35.20 -21.28
N TYR A 445 -13.02 36.12 -20.74
CA TYR A 445 -13.41 37.52 -20.58
C TYR A 445 -12.91 38.43 -21.69
N PHE A 446 -11.75 38.14 -22.27
CA PHE A 446 -11.08 39.02 -23.21
C PHE A 446 -10.35 38.20 -24.28
N ALA A 447 -10.57 38.52 -25.55
CA ALA A 447 -9.78 37.97 -26.65
C ALA A 447 -9.60 39.00 -27.76
N VAL A 448 -8.43 39.02 -28.39
CA VAL A 448 -8.20 39.80 -29.61
C VAL A 448 -8.71 38.98 -30.80
N ALA A 449 -9.42 39.63 -31.71
CA ALA A 449 -10.16 38.97 -32.77
C ALA A 449 -9.86 39.58 -34.15
N PRO A 450 -8.75 39.20 -34.82
CA PRO A 450 -8.66 39.36 -36.27
C PRO A 450 -9.86 38.68 -36.92
N SER A 451 -10.51 39.33 -37.88
CA SER A 451 -11.79 38.86 -38.38
C SER A 451 -12.01 39.14 -39.86
N VAL A 452 -12.85 38.29 -40.45
CA VAL A 452 -13.44 38.50 -41.76
C VAL A 452 -14.93 38.72 -41.56
N SER A 453 -15.47 39.81 -42.09
CA SER A 453 -16.89 40.16 -41.94
C SER A 453 -17.59 40.24 -43.29
N LEU A 454 -18.79 39.70 -43.37
CA LEU A 454 -19.73 39.90 -44.47
C LEU A 454 -20.72 40.99 -44.06
N ILE A 455 -20.63 42.16 -44.70
CA ILE A 455 -21.47 43.33 -44.40
C ILE A 455 -22.55 43.44 -45.48
N ALA A 456 -23.82 43.33 -45.07
CA ALA A 456 -24.97 43.48 -45.94
C ALA A 456 -25.60 44.87 -45.78
N GLY A 457 -25.71 45.63 -46.87
CA GLY A 457 -26.37 46.94 -46.87
C GLY A 457 -26.15 47.77 -48.13
N ASN A 458 -27.05 48.74 -48.34
CA ASN A 458 -27.06 49.59 -49.53
C ASN A 458 -26.01 50.71 -49.43
N ALA A 459 -25.20 50.89 -50.48
CA ALA A 459 -24.48 52.15 -50.66
C ALA A 459 -25.52 53.21 -51.05
N SER A 460 -25.70 54.23 -50.23
CA SER A 460 -26.53 55.38 -50.58
C SER A 460 -25.77 56.30 -51.53
N THR A 461 -25.51 55.84 -52.75
CA THR A 461 -25.18 56.71 -53.88
C THR A 461 -25.71 56.08 -55.16
N SER A 462 -26.70 56.76 -55.72
CA SER A 462 -27.29 56.52 -57.04
C SER A 462 -26.23 56.56 -58.15
N SER A 463 -25.89 55.41 -58.70
CA SER A 463 -25.53 55.25 -60.11
C SER A 463 -25.53 53.77 -60.45
N ALA A 464 -26.18 53.45 -61.57
CA ALA A 464 -26.39 52.11 -62.07
C ALA A 464 -25.07 51.38 -62.35
N GLU A 465 -24.79 50.36 -61.55
CA GLU A 465 -24.01 49.14 -61.86
C GLU A 465 -24.32 48.14 -60.73
N GLU A 466 -24.34 46.84 -61.03
CA GLU A 466 -24.68 45.75 -60.09
C GLU A 466 -23.69 45.66 -58.91
N ASP A 467 -23.75 46.60 -57.97
CA ASP A 467 -22.93 46.55 -56.77
C ASP A 467 -23.47 45.46 -55.83
N ALA A 468 -22.63 44.46 -55.55
CA ALA A 468 -22.96 43.36 -54.68
C ALA A 468 -23.50 43.86 -53.32
N ASN A 469 -24.72 43.44 -52.97
CA ASN A 469 -25.40 43.79 -51.72
C ASN A 469 -24.66 43.29 -50.45
N VAL A 470 -23.64 42.46 -50.62
CA VAL A 470 -22.81 41.89 -49.56
C VAL A 470 -21.35 42.21 -49.84
N ARG A 471 -20.66 42.78 -48.85
CA ARG A 471 -19.27 43.19 -48.93
C ARG A 471 -18.41 42.36 -48.00
N LEU A 472 -17.25 41.95 -48.49
CA LEU A 472 -16.23 41.34 -47.67
C LEU A 472 -15.38 42.43 -47.03
N ALA A 473 -15.26 42.40 -45.71
CA ALA A 473 -14.41 43.31 -44.95
C ALA A 473 -13.43 42.52 -44.08
N LEU A 474 -12.21 43.05 -43.95
CA LEU A 474 -11.18 42.54 -43.07
C LEU A 474 -11.09 43.46 -41.85
N GLY A 475 -11.00 42.88 -40.67
CA GLY A 475 -11.07 43.63 -39.44
C GLY A 475 -10.22 43.08 -38.32
N VAL A 476 -10.15 43.88 -37.27
CA VAL A 476 -9.62 43.48 -35.97
C VAL A 476 -10.59 44.01 -34.93
N GLY A 477 -10.89 43.18 -33.95
CA GLY A 477 -11.72 43.53 -32.82
C GLY A 477 -11.26 42.90 -31.53
N VAL A 478 -12.11 43.07 -30.53
CA VAL A 478 -11.99 42.50 -29.20
C VAL A 478 -13.31 41.83 -28.86
N ASN A 479 -13.23 40.59 -28.39
CA ASN A 479 -14.34 39.89 -27.79
C ASN A 479 -14.31 40.07 -26.27
N LEU A 480 -15.45 40.45 -25.71
CA LEU A 480 -15.64 40.60 -24.27
C LEU A 480 -16.67 39.59 -23.76
N ALA A 481 -16.31 38.87 -22.70
CA ALA A 481 -17.12 37.85 -22.02
C ALA A 481 -17.71 36.79 -22.98
N ARG A 482 -17.05 36.54 -24.13
CA ARG A 482 -17.54 35.70 -25.25
C ARG A 482 -18.95 36.07 -25.74
N ALA A 483 -19.47 37.22 -25.36
CA ALA A 483 -20.84 37.65 -25.62
C ALA A 483 -20.87 38.89 -26.50
N PHE A 484 -19.89 39.78 -26.38
CA PHE A 484 -19.85 41.03 -27.12
C PHE A 484 -18.62 41.08 -28.02
N HIS A 485 -18.79 41.56 -29.25
CA HIS A 485 -17.71 41.79 -30.20
C HIS A 485 -17.68 43.28 -30.55
N PHE A 486 -16.53 43.91 -30.34
CA PHE A 486 -16.27 45.30 -30.70
C PHE A 486 -15.10 45.34 -31.66
N GLY A 487 -15.28 45.89 -32.86
CA GLY A 487 -14.19 45.88 -33.83
C GLY A 487 -14.24 46.97 -34.86
N TYR A 488 -13.16 47.05 -35.62
CA TYR A 488 -13.05 47.87 -36.81
C TYR A 488 -12.90 46.98 -38.02
N ALA A 489 -13.61 47.28 -39.09
CA ALA A 489 -13.53 46.55 -40.34
C ALA A 489 -13.35 47.49 -41.53
N TRP A 490 -12.53 47.06 -42.47
CA TRP A 490 -12.27 47.74 -43.73
C TRP A 490 -12.67 46.83 -44.90
N ALA A 491 -13.54 47.32 -45.77
CA ALA A 491 -13.95 46.66 -47.00
C ALA A 491 -13.01 47.10 -48.14
N PRO A 492 -12.12 46.22 -48.64
CA PRO A 492 -11.16 46.59 -49.67
C PRO A 492 -11.83 46.91 -51.01
N SER A 493 -12.97 46.29 -51.30
CA SER A 493 -13.68 46.42 -52.58
C SER A 493 -14.15 47.84 -52.87
N ASP A 494 -14.47 48.61 -51.83
CA ASP A 494 -15.03 49.96 -51.97
C ASP A 494 -14.41 50.99 -51.01
N GLY A 495 -13.32 50.62 -50.32
CA GLY A 495 -12.63 51.45 -49.33
C GLY A 495 -13.42 51.73 -48.05
N GLY A 496 -14.55 51.05 -47.83
CA GLY A 496 -15.45 51.26 -46.70
C GLY A 496 -14.82 51.00 -45.35
N ARG A 497 -15.14 51.83 -44.36
CA ARG A 497 -14.65 51.68 -42.98
C ARG A 497 -15.83 51.63 -42.02
N TYR A 498 -15.84 50.64 -41.13
CA TYR A 498 -16.97 50.35 -40.26
C TYR A 498 -16.51 50.09 -38.82
N ILE A 499 -17.31 50.56 -37.87
CA ILE A 499 -17.27 50.11 -36.48
C ILE A 499 -18.28 48.97 -36.35
N LEU A 500 -17.84 47.83 -35.83
CA LEU A 500 -18.65 46.65 -35.60
C LEU A 500 -19.03 46.56 -34.13
N LEU A 501 -20.33 46.55 -33.84
CA LEU A 501 -20.88 46.32 -32.51
C LEU A 501 -21.77 45.09 -32.57
N GLY A 502 -21.30 43.97 -32.01
CA GLY A 502 -21.95 42.69 -32.17
C GLY A 502 -22.17 41.92 -30.89
N ILE A 503 -23.13 41.01 -31.00
CA ILE A 503 -23.44 40.02 -29.99
C ILE A 503 -23.06 38.66 -30.58
N SER A 504 -22.31 37.88 -29.81
CA SER A 504 -21.91 36.52 -30.16
C SER A 504 -23.07 35.58 -29.90
N ILE A 505 -23.38 34.75 -30.89
CA ILE A 505 -24.33 33.65 -30.72
C ILE A 505 -23.49 32.44 -30.27
N PRO A 506 -23.62 31.97 -29.01
CA PRO A 506 -22.90 30.79 -28.56
C PRO A 506 -23.46 29.53 -29.24
N ASP A 507 -22.58 28.56 -29.51
CA ASP A 507 -22.86 27.19 -29.97
C ASP A 507 -23.70 27.05 -31.24
N LEU A 508 -23.04 26.82 -32.39
CA LEU A 508 -23.69 26.37 -33.64
C LEU A 508 -23.89 24.84 -33.69
N LEU A 509 -23.19 24.09 -32.84
CA LEU A 509 -23.25 22.62 -32.74
C LEU A 509 -24.67 22.04 -32.55
N PRO A 510 -25.55 22.59 -31.69
CA PRO A 510 -26.94 22.15 -31.57
C PRO A 510 -27.78 22.40 -32.83
N LEU A 511 -27.40 23.38 -33.66
CA LEU A 511 -28.08 23.69 -34.92
C LEU A 511 -27.63 22.78 -36.05
N LEU A 512 -26.38 22.33 -36.05
CA LEU A 512 -25.82 21.38 -37.01
C LEU A 512 -26.21 19.92 -36.73
N LYS A 513 -26.45 19.54 -35.46
CA LYS A 513 -26.88 18.19 -35.06
C LYS A 513 -28.37 17.87 -35.35
N LYS A 514 -29.15 18.78 -35.94
CA LYS A 514 -30.57 18.54 -36.27
C LYS A 514 -30.80 17.66 -37.51
N GLY A 515 -29.77 16.94 -37.98
CA GLY A 515 -29.78 16.19 -39.24
C GLY A 515 -29.39 14.71 -39.15
N GLU A 516 -29.29 14.12 -37.96
CA GLU A 516 -29.16 12.65 -37.76
C GLU A 516 -30.30 12.07 -36.93
#